data_AF-A0A6G0YMV2-F1
#
_entry.id   AF-A0A6G0YMV2-F1
#
_cell.length_a   1.000
_cell.length_b   1.000
_cell.length_c   1.000
_cell.angle_alpha   90.00
_cell.angle_beta   90.00
_cell.angle_gamma   90.00
#
_symmetry.space_group_name_H-M   'P 1'
#
loop_
_entity.id
_entity.type
_entity.pdbx_description
1 polymer ?
#
loop_
_entity_poly.entity_id
_entity_poly.type
_entity_poly.pdbx_seq_one_letter_code
_entity_poly.pdbx_strand_id
1 'polypeptide(L)'
;MTSMLSFVLENVPSDWEPVSTYTKSYVLFDVQDLSVESERIKAMFNSTLLNINSIRRVQNPFQYGRFKLRQEMLNNNLEEETMFHVVHENDLETALKYTCDYRRYKHGYRNETINKHPFFYPNVQSAVSNQSSLMINNSCVLVVNIIPGETKTQSDYYIQYVVPIIILYNYILFFFIPSYPLNLPYWMFLMTISISLLITNNFIIHLVDDSE
;
A
#
# COMPACT_ATOMS: atom_id res chain seq x y z
N MET A 1 33.54 -23.55 5.23
CA MET A 1 33.21 -22.37 4.39
C MET A 1 31.75 -22.06 4.64
N THR A 2 31.45 -20.92 5.27
CA THR A 2 30.09 -20.39 5.30
C THR A 2 29.68 -20.03 3.88
N SER A 3 28.48 -20.42 3.48
CA SER A 3 27.94 -20.05 2.17
C SER A 3 27.60 -18.56 2.16
N MET A 4 27.63 -17.91 0.99
CA MET A 4 27.24 -16.50 0.89
C MET A 4 25.82 -16.26 1.44
N LEU A 5 24.91 -17.23 1.24
CA LEU A 5 23.56 -17.16 1.80
C LEU A 5 23.56 -17.20 3.33
N SER A 6 24.36 -18.08 3.96
CA SER A 6 24.40 -18.15 5.43
C SER A 6 24.93 -16.85 6.04
N PHE A 7 25.94 -16.23 5.42
CA PHE A 7 26.43 -14.91 5.85
C PHE A 7 25.35 -13.83 5.77
N VAL A 8 24.58 -13.78 4.67
CA VAL A 8 23.50 -12.79 4.55
C VAL A 8 22.42 -13.02 5.60
N LEU A 9 22.03 -14.29 5.83
CA LEU A 9 21.00 -14.64 6.81
C LEU A 9 21.41 -14.37 8.27
N GLU A 10 22.70 -14.33 8.57
CA GLU A 10 23.22 -13.91 9.89
C GLU A 10 23.11 -12.39 10.12
N ASN A 11 22.90 -11.61 9.06
CA ASN A 11 22.92 -10.14 9.08
C ASN A 11 21.56 -9.51 8.70
N VAL A 12 20.47 -10.27 8.73
CA VAL A 12 19.10 -9.74 8.57
C VAL A 12 18.54 -9.24 9.90
N PRO A 13 17.45 -8.44 9.90
CA PRO A 13 16.81 -7.99 11.13
C PRO A 13 16.40 -9.16 12.04
N SER A 14 16.57 -9.01 13.35
CA SER A 14 16.30 -10.06 14.35
C SER A 14 14.83 -10.42 14.50
N ASP A 15 13.94 -9.52 14.10
CA ASP A 15 12.49 -9.66 14.10
C ASP A 15 11.95 -10.44 12.89
N TRP A 16 12.82 -10.80 11.92
CA TRP A 16 12.44 -11.63 10.79
C TRP A 16 12.18 -13.09 11.21
N GLU A 17 11.16 -13.70 10.62
CA GLU A 17 10.94 -15.13 10.78
C GLU A 17 12.13 -15.94 10.24
N PRO A 18 12.54 -17.00 10.96
CA PRO A 18 13.58 -17.89 10.49
C PRO A 18 13.10 -18.65 9.25
N VAL A 19 13.84 -18.49 8.15
CA VAL A 19 13.61 -19.22 6.89
C VAL A 19 14.77 -20.18 6.67
N SER A 20 14.50 -21.48 6.74
CA SER A 20 15.51 -22.53 6.59
C SER A 20 16.08 -22.62 5.17
N THR A 21 15.28 -22.32 4.16
CA THR A 21 15.71 -22.35 2.75
C THR A 21 14.89 -21.38 1.90
N TYR A 22 15.57 -20.51 1.17
CA TYR A 22 14.95 -19.62 0.19
C TYR A 22 14.90 -20.30 -1.18
N THR A 23 13.70 -20.67 -1.65
CA THR A 23 13.46 -21.16 -3.02
C THR A 23 13.18 -20.02 -4.00
N LYS A 24 12.80 -18.85 -3.48
CA LYS A 24 12.62 -17.57 -4.19
C LYS A 24 13.53 -16.52 -3.56
N SER A 25 13.72 -15.38 -4.23
CA SER A 25 14.50 -14.26 -3.69
C SER A 25 13.86 -13.60 -2.46
N TYR A 26 12.57 -13.84 -2.22
CA TYR A 26 11.82 -13.31 -1.09
C TYR A 26 10.81 -14.32 -0.55
N VAL A 27 10.37 -14.11 0.68
CA VAL A 27 9.22 -14.79 1.31
C VAL A 27 8.27 -13.72 1.86
N LEU A 28 6.97 -13.99 1.82
CA LEU A 28 5.94 -13.13 2.41
C LEU A 28 5.43 -13.78 3.69
N PHE A 29 5.33 -12.98 4.75
CA PHE A 29 4.74 -13.39 6.03
C PHE A 29 3.53 -12.52 6.32
N ASP A 30 2.40 -13.16 6.64
CA ASP A 30 1.20 -12.43 7.04
C ASP A 30 1.43 -11.81 8.42
N VAL A 31 1.25 -10.50 8.52
CA VAL A 31 1.35 -9.78 9.78
C VAL A 31 0.04 -9.96 10.53
N GLN A 32 0.12 -10.34 11.80
CA GLN A 32 -1.05 -10.56 12.64
C GLN A 32 -1.83 -9.25 12.86
N ASP A 33 -3.15 -9.28 12.65
CA ASP A 33 -4.00 -8.08 12.55
C ASP A 33 -3.96 -7.12 13.74
N LEU A 34 -3.79 -7.66 14.95
CA LEU A 34 -3.77 -6.93 16.23
C LEU A 34 -2.35 -6.83 16.83
N SER A 35 -1.31 -7.07 16.03
CA SER A 35 0.07 -6.86 16.46
C SER A 35 0.44 -5.38 16.43
N VAL A 36 1.42 -5.00 17.28
CA VAL A 36 2.02 -3.66 17.27
C VAL A 36 2.55 -3.28 15.88
N GLU A 37 3.08 -4.26 15.15
CA GLU A 37 3.52 -4.07 13.77
C GLU A 37 2.36 -3.72 12.84
N SER A 38 1.26 -4.46 12.89
CA SER A 38 0.05 -4.18 12.11
C SER A 38 -0.52 -2.80 12.43
N GLU A 39 -0.64 -2.44 13.72
CA GLU A 39 -1.13 -1.11 14.14
C GLU A 39 -0.26 0.02 13.58
N ARG A 40 1.07 -0.12 13.66
CA ARG A 40 2.02 0.85 13.11
C ARG A 40 1.83 1.05 11.60
N ILE A 41 1.62 -0.03 10.85
CA ILE A 41 1.41 0.06 9.41
C ILE A 41 0.01 0.61 9.09
N LYS A 42 -1.05 0.14 9.76
CA LYS A 42 -2.41 0.67 9.60
C LYS A 42 -2.46 2.18 9.85
N ALA A 43 -1.74 2.68 10.85
CA ALA A 43 -1.64 4.11 11.15
C ALA A 43 -1.14 4.95 9.96
N MET A 44 -0.28 4.40 9.09
CA MET A 44 0.21 5.10 7.88
C MET A 44 -0.88 5.31 6.82
N PHE A 45 -1.96 4.51 6.87
CA PHE A 45 -3.07 4.53 5.92
C PHE A 45 -4.32 5.23 6.48
N ASN A 46 -4.34 5.60 7.77
CA ASN A 46 -5.49 6.25 8.43
C ASN A 46 -5.97 7.54 7.74
N SER A 47 -5.09 8.22 7.00
CA SER A 47 -5.44 9.43 6.24
C SER A 47 -6.16 9.14 4.92
N THR A 48 -6.41 7.87 4.60
CA THR A 48 -7.00 7.43 3.33
C THR A 48 -8.34 6.72 3.56
N LEU A 49 -9.19 6.70 2.54
CA LEU A 49 -10.45 5.93 2.53
C LEU A 49 -10.25 4.46 2.14
N LEU A 50 -9.01 3.97 2.18
CA LEU A 50 -8.68 2.62 1.77
C LEU A 50 -8.92 1.64 2.90
N ASN A 51 -9.52 0.49 2.56
CA ASN A 51 -9.57 -0.61 3.50
C ASN A 51 -8.31 -1.47 3.33
N ILE A 52 -7.64 -1.75 4.45
CA ILE A 52 -6.52 -2.68 4.49
C ILE A 52 -7.07 -4.07 4.83
N ASN A 53 -7.04 -4.96 3.85
CA ASN A 53 -7.51 -6.33 4.07
C ASN A 53 -6.46 -7.21 4.76
N SER A 54 -5.18 -6.97 4.47
CA SER A 54 -4.07 -7.73 5.02
C SER A 54 -2.79 -6.92 4.91
N ILE A 55 -1.81 -7.24 5.76
CA ILE A 55 -0.45 -6.70 5.68
C ILE A 55 0.49 -7.89 5.58
N ARG A 56 1.39 -7.85 4.60
CA ARG A 56 2.39 -8.90 4.41
C ARG A 56 3.78 -8.32 4.51
N ARG A 57 4.58 -8.81 5.45
CA ARG A 57 6.01 -8.46 5.56
C ARG A 57 6.78 -9.16 4.44
N VAL A 58 7.68 -8.42 3.80
CA VAL A 58 8.57 -8.91 2.76
C VAL A 58 9.92 -9.24 3.38
N GLN A 59 10.31 -10.51 3.35
CA GLN A 59 11.66 -10.92 3.73
C GLN A 59 12.45 -11.25 2.48
N ASN A 60 13.23 -10.27 2.00
CA ASN A 60 14.14 -10.43 0.89
C ASN A 60 15.58 -10.14 1.35
N PRO A 61 16.34 -11.16 1.77
CA PRO A 61 17.69 -10.97 2.33
C PRO A 61 18.66 -10.32 1.34
N PHE A 62 18.50 -10.58 0.04
CA PHE A 62 19.36 -10.01 -1.00
C PHE A 62 19.07 -8.54 -1.30
N GLN A 63 17.81 -8.10 -1.18
CA GLN A 63 17.47 -6.68 -1.26
C GLN A 63 17.97 -5.95 -0.03
N TYR A 64 17.68 -6.49 1.16
CA TYR A 64 18.11 -5.90 2.42
C TYR A 64 19.63 -5.75 2.52
N GLY A 65 20.39 -6.80 2.18
CA GLY A 65 21.84 -6.76 2.19
C GLY A 65 22.42 -5.70 1.24
N ARG A 66 21.89 -5.59 0.01
CA ARG A 66 22.32 -4.54 -0.94
C ARG A 66 22.01 -3.13 -0.41
N PHE A 67 20.85 -2.97 0.21
CA PHE A 67 20.45 -1.70 0.83
C PHE A 67 21.37 -1.30 1.98
N LYS A 68 21.66 -2.22 2.91
CA LYS A 68 22.56 -1.95 4.04
C LYS A 68 24.00 -1.67 3.61
N LEU A 69 24.53 -2.45 2.66
CA LEU A 69 25.84 -2.15 2.08
C LEU A 69 25.88 -0.76 1.45
N ARG A 70 24.82 -0.36 0.75
CA ARG A 70 24.73 0.97 0.14
C ARG A 70 24.67 2.08 1.19
N GLN A 71 23.90 1.89 2.26
CA GLN A 71 23.82 2.80 3.40
C GLN A 71 25.19 3.01 4.05
N GLU A 72 25.92 1.92 4.28
CA GLU A 72 27.29 1.94 4.82
C GLU A 72 28.27 2.65 3.88
N MET A 73 28.24 2.35 2.58
CA MET A 73 29.10 2.99 1.57
C MET A 73 28.87 4.50 1.47
N LEU A 74 27.64 4.96 1.71
CA LEU A 74 27.33 6.39 1.72
C LEU A 74 27.71 7.08 3.04
N ASN A 75 28.16 6.30 4.04
CA ASN A 75 28.37 6.75 5.42
C ASN A 75 27.15 7.51 5.94
N ASN A 76 25.96 7.05 5.54
CA ASN A 76 24.72 7.76 5.80
C ASN A 76 24.16 7.27 7.14
N ASN A 77 24.39 8.06 8.18
CA ASN A 77 23.84 7.85 9.52
C ASN A 77 22.43 8.46 9.67
N LEU A 78 21.85 9.02 8.62
CA LEU A 78 20.49 9.56 8.66
C LEU A 78 19.48 8.41 8.76
N GLU A 79 18.38 8.70 9.45
CA GLU A 79 17.26 7.78 9.57
C GLU A 79 16.65 7.48 8.20
N GLU A 80 16.29 6.22 7.97
CA GLU A 80 15.66 5.77 6.74
C GLU A 80 14.31 6.47 6.53
N GLU A 81 14.00 6.85 5.29
CA GLU A 81 12.70 7.41 4.94
C GLU A 81 11.72 6.29 4.55
N THR A 82 10.54 6.28 5.18
CA THR A 82 9.45 5.41 4.74
C THR A 82 8.67 6.08 3.62
N MET A 83 8.56 5.39 2.49
CA MET A 83 7.90 5.86 1.28
C MET A 83 6.96 4.79 0.73
N PHE A 84 6.08 5.20 -0.18
CA PHE A 84 5.01 4.36 -0.72
C PHE A 84 5.11 4.25 -2.24
N HIS A 85 4.94 3.04 -2.76
CA HIS A 85 4.89 2.77 -4.20
C HIS A 85 3.66 1.94 -4.54
N VAL A 86 2.92 2.31 -5.57
CA VAL A 86 1.75 1.52 -6.01
C VAL A 86 2.17 0.62 -7.17
N VAL A 87 1.84 -0.66 -7.07
CA VAL A 87 2.08 -1.65 -8.11
C VAL A 87 0.79 -2.40 -8.42
N HIS A 88 0.56 -2.69 -9.70
CA HIS A 88 -0.52 -3.59 -10.10
C HIS A 88 -0.26 -4.99 -9.54
N GLU A 89 -1.30 -5.69 -9.09
CA GLU A 89 -1.20 -7.02 -8.46
C GLU A 89 -0.44 -8.03 -9.34
N ASN A 90 -0.75 -8.10 -10.64
CA ASN A 90 -0.02 -8.91 -11.62
C ASN A 90 1.48 -8.60 -11.75
N ASP A 91 1.93 -7.40 -11.38
CA ASP A 91 3.33 -7.01 -11.43
C ASP A 91 4.01 -7.12 -10.04
N LEU A 92 3.29 -7.54 -8.99
CA LEU A 92 3.79 -7.65 -7.62
C LEU A 92 4.99 -8.60 -7.52
N GLU A 93 4.94 -9.80 -8.10
CA GLU A 93 6.07 -10.74 -8.07
C GLU A 93 7.30 -10.14 -8.77
N THR A 94 7.09 -9.38 -9.84
CA THR A 94 8.16 -8.67 -10.55
C THR A 94 8.77 -7.58 -9.66
N ALA A 95 7.96 -6.79 -8.98
CA ALA A 95 8.43 -5.75 -8.06
C ALA A 95 9.26 -6.34 -6.90
N LEU A 96 8.77 -7.42 -6.29
CA LEU A 96 9.42 -8.07 -5.16
C LEU A 96 10.71 -8.80 -5.57
N LYS A 97 10.74 -9.40 -6.76
CA LYS A 97 11.93 -10.10 -7.27
C LYS A 97 13.02 -9.15 -7.76
N TYR A 98 12.63 -8.06 -8.43
CA TYR A 98 13.55 -7.15 -9.12
C TYR A 98 13.65 -5.77 -8.49
N THR A 99 13.24 -5.61 -7.22
CA THR A 99 13.34 -4.36 -6.45
C THR A 99 12.72 -3.18 -7.19
N CYS A 100 11.45 -3.31 -7.56
CA CYS A 100 10.71 -2.30 -8.31
C CYS A 100 11.36 -1.87 -9.64
N ASP A 101 11.98 -2.80 -10.39
CA ASP A 101 12.46 -2.53 -11.75
C ASP A 101 11.28 -2.23 -12.70
N TYR A 102 10.93 -0.95 -12.81
CA TYR A 102 9.80 -0.47 -13.62
C TYR A 102 9.88 -0.91 -15.08
N ARG A 103 11.08 -1.19 -15.62
CA ARG A 103 11.29 -1.68 -16.99
C ARG A 103 10.73 -3.09 -17.21
N ARG A 104 10.40 -3.81 -16.14
CA ARG A 104 9.87 -5.18 -16.18
C ARG A 104 8.37 -5.23 -15.94
N TYR A 105 7.75 -4.11 -15.57
CA TYR A 105 6.31 -4.03 -15.34
C TYR A 105 5.55 -4.12 -16.67
N LYS A 106 4.44 -4.84 -16.66
CA LYS A 106 3.60 -5.04 -17.86
C LYS A 106 2.27 -4.28 -17.77
N HIS A 107 1.84 -3.90 -16.57
CA HIS A 107 0.48 -3.45 -16.30
C HIS A 107 0.40 -2.09 -15.60
N GLY A 108 1.50 -1.37 -15.37
CA GLY A 108 1.47 -0.26 -14.40
C GLY A 108 2.25 1.02 -14.74
N TYR A 109 3.14 1.05 -15.73
CA TYR A 109 3.96 2.26 -15.95
C TYR A 109 3.45 3.11 -17.12
N ARG A 110 2.41 3.90 -16.86
CA ARG A 110 1.69 4.68 -17.89
C ARG A 110 2.38 5.97 -18.34
N ASN A 111 3.65 6.19 -18.00
CA ASN A 111 4.44 7.32 -18.52
C ASN A 111 5.85 6.86 -18.86
N GLU A 112 6.01 6.26 -20.03
CA GLU A 112 7.32 5.92 -20.63
C GLU A 112 8.21 7.17 -20.87
N THR A 113 7.66 8.37 -20.75
CA THR A 113 8.22 9.59 -21.31
C THR A 113 8.93 10.51 -20.33
N ILE A 114 8.75 10.38 -19.00
CA ILE A 114 9.20 11.46 -18.08
C ILE A 114 10.25 11.07 -17.04
N ASN A 115 10.32 9.84 -16.51
CA ASN A 115 11.44 9.48 -15.61
C ASN A 115 11.68 7.98 -15.56
N LYS A 116 12.96 7.59 -15.73
CA LYS A 116 13.46 6.21 -15.78
C LYS A 116 13.64 5.58 -14.39
N HIS A 117 12.74 5.85 -13.45
CA HIS A 117 12.84 5.37 -12.07
C HIS A 117 11.46 5.10 -11.47
N PRO A 118 11.31 4.13 -10.55
CA PRO A 118 10.08 3.96 -9.78
C PRO A 118 9.76 5.25 -9.00
N PHE A 119 8.51 5.67 -9.05
CA PHE A 119 8.03 6.81 -8.25
C PHE A 119 7.70 6.37 -6.84
N PHE A 120 8.28 7.07 -5.87
CA PHE A 120 8.03 6.90 -4.44
C PHE A 120 7.33 8.13 -3.90
N TYR A 121 6.32 7.92 -3.08
CA TYR A 121 5.49 8.97 -2.51
C TYR A 121 5.70 9.04 -1.00
N PRO A 122 5.68 10.25 -0.40
CA PRO A 122 5.91 10.41 1.04
C PRO A 122 4.71 9.99 1.90
N ASN A 123 3.53 9.80 1.29
CA ASN A 123 2.35 9.31 1.98
C ASN A 123 1.45 8.51 1.04
N VAL A 124 0.62 7.65 1.62
CA VAL A 124 -0.28 6.76 0.89
C VAL A 124 -1.29 7.55 0.05
N GLN A 125 -1.85 8.64 0.59
CA GLN A 125 -2.84 9.46 -0.12
C GLN A 125 -2.28 9.99 -1.45
N SER A 126 -1.05 10.51 -1.46
CA SER A 126 -0.35 10.95 -2.66
C SER A 126 -0.09 9.79 -3.62
N ALA A 127 0.30 8.62 -3.12
CA ALA A 127 0.56 7.45 -3.94
C ALA A 127 -0.69 7.00 -4.71
N VAL A 128 -1.83 7.02 -4.03
CA VAL A 128 -3.12 6.51 -4.54
C VAL A 128 -3.83 7.54 -5.41
N SER A 129 -3.78 8.83 -5.06
CA SER A 129 -4.43 9.92 -5.82
C SER A 129 -3.83 10.09 -7.23
N ASN A 130 -2.60 9.63 -7.44
CA ASN A 130 -1.94 9.64 -8.75
C ASN A 130 -2.29 8.41 -9.62
N GLN A 131 -3.12 7.49 -9.12
CA GLN A 131 -3.56 6.30 -9.85
C GLN A 131 -4.97 6.48 -10.41
N SER A 132 -5.24 5.86 -11.56
CA SER A 132 -6.61 5.79 -12.07
C SER A 132 -7.48 4.89 -11.19
N SER A 133 -8.75 5.26 -10.98
CA SER A 133 -9.70 4.47 -10.17
C SER A 133 -9.81 3.00 -10.61
N LEU A 134 -9.69 2.73 -11.91
CA LEU A 134 -9.69 1.38 -12.48
C LEU A 134 -8.44 0.55 -12.09
N MET A 135 -7.31 1.21 -11.84
CA MET A 135 -6.08 0.51 -11.42
C MET A 135 -6.08 0.21 -9.93
N ILE A 136 -6.64 1.10 -9.10
CA ILE A 136 -6.49 1.00 -7.64
C ILE A 136 -7.05 -0.31 -7.09
N ASN A 137 -8.18 -0.79 -7.63
CA ASN A 137 -8.80 -2.05 -7.18
C ASN A 137 -7.94 -3.29 -7.45
N ASN A 138 -7.02 -3.22 -8.41
CA ASN A 138 -6.11 -4.31 -8.76
C ASN A 138 -4.67 -3.95 -8.38
N SER A 139 -4.49 -3.13 -7.34
CA SER A 139 -3.19 -2.63 -6.92
C SER A 139 -2.86 -3.01 -5.49
N CYS A 140 -1.57 -3.09 -5.22
CA CYS A 140 -1.01 -3.18 -3.88
C CYS A 140 -0.17 -1.93 -3.63
N VAL A 141 -0.20 -1.46 -2.38
CA VAL A 141 0.75 -0.45 -1.89
C VAL A 141 1.94 -1.18 -1.29
N LEU A 142 3.13 -0.86 -1.80
CA LEU A 142 4.39 -1.27 -1.22
C LEU A 142 4.83 -0.19 -0.23
N VAL A 143 5.16 -0.61 0.98
CA VAL A 143 5.86 0.23 1.97
C VAL A 143 7.35 -0.03 1.80
N VAL A 144 8.09 1.02 1.53
CA VAL A 144 9.48 0.96 1.08
C VAL A 144 10.32 1.84 1.98
N ASN A 145 11.44 1.32 2.47
CA ASN A 145 12.44 2.12 3.16
C ASN A 145 13.49 2.58 2.16
N ILE A 146 13.82 3.87 2.20
CA ILE A 146 14.72 4.53 1.26
C ILE A 146 15.83 5.24 2.04
N ILE A 147 17.04 5.21 1.49
CA ILE A 147 18.16 6.02 1.99
C ILE A 147 17.85 7.49 1.66
N PRO A 148 17.86 8.41 2.64
CA PRO A 148 17.55 9.82 2.40
C PRO A 148 18.39 10.44 1.27
N GLY A 149 17.72 11.24 0.45
CA GLY A 149 18.32 11.91 -0.71
C GLY A 149 17.77 11.40 -2.05
N GLU A 150 18.46 11.76 -3.13
CA GLU A 150 18.03 11.38 -4.48
C GLU A 150 18.28 9.88 -4.71
N THR A 151 17.19 9.13 -4.90
CA THR A 151 17.22 7.71 -5.23
C THR A 151 17.77 7.51 -6.65
N LYS A 152 18.90 6.82 -6.79
CA LYS A 152 19.58 6.63 -8.09
C LYS A 152 19.56 5.18 -8.55
N THR A 153 19.56 4.25 -7.60
CA THR A 153 19.76 2.82 -7.85
C THR A 153 18.78 1.98 -7.05
N GLN A 154 18.63 0.72 -7.47
CA GLN A 154 17.83 -0.28 -6.75
C GLN A 154 18.42 -0.71 -5.40
N SER A 155 19.63 -0.24 -5.08
CA SER A 155 20.25 -0.47 -3.77
C SER A 155 19.93 0.66 -2.80
N ASP A 156 19.32 1.76 -3.24
CA ASP A 156 19.00 2.88 -2.37
C ASP A 156 17.67 2.68 -1.61
N TYR A 157 16.97 1.58 -1.85
CA TYR A 157 15.72 1.23 -1.18
C TYR A 157 15.49 -0.28 -1.09
N TYR A 158 14.63 -0.69 -0.16
CA TYR A 158 14.11 -2.06 -0.09
C TYR A 158 12.63 -2.06 0.31
N ILE A 159 11.91 -3.10 -0.11
CA ILE A 159 10.48 -3.25 0.16
C ILE A 159 10.32 -3.94 1.51
N GLN A 160 9.59 -3.33 2.43
CA GLN A 160 9.36 -3.88 3.76
C GLN A 160 7.99 -4.56 3.87
N TYR A 161 6.95 -3.97 3.27
CA TYR A 161 5.59 -4.51 3.33
C TYR A 161 4.85 -4.44 1.99
N VAL A 162 3.92 -5.37 1.82
CA VAL A 162 2.89 -5.35 0.78
C VAL A 162 1.53 -5.22 1.47
N VAL A 163 0.78 -4.21 1.05
CA VAL A 163 -0.57 -3.94 1.56
C VAL A 163 -1.53 -3.96 0.37
N PRO A 164 -2.29 -5.06 0.17
CA PRO A 164 -3.38 -5.09 -0.78
C PRO A 164 -4.44 -4.07 -0.37
N ILE A 165 -4.88 -3.25 -1.33
CA ILE A 165 -5.85 -2.18 -1.07
C ILE A 165 -7.11 -2.40 -1.88
N ILE A 166 -8.25 -2.07 -1.29
CA ILE A 166 -9.54 -2.02 -1.97
C ILE A 166 -10.17 -0.67 -1.68
N ILE A 167 -10.65 0.01 -2.72
CA ILE A 167 -11.56 1.14 -2.52
C ILE A 167 -12.92 0.56 -2.18
N LEU A 168 -13.38 0.82 -0.96
CA LEU A 168 -14.80 0.75 -0.67
C LEU A 168 -15.45 1.92 -1.43
N TYR A 169 -16.06 1.63 -2.58
CA TYR A 169 -17.15 2.48 -3.02
C TYR A 169 -18.19 2.36 -1.90
N ASN A 170 -18.27 3.37 -1.04
CA ASN A 170 -19.49 3.56 -0.29
C ASN A 170 -20.60 3.56 -1.33
N TYR A 171 -21.46 2.55 -1.29
CA TYR A 171 -22.66 2.41 -2.12
C TYR A 171 -23.70 3.52 -1.83
N ILE A 172 -23.26 4.66 -1.30
CA ILE A 172 -24.03 5.87 -1.06
C ILE A 172 -23.72 6.82 -2.22
N LEU A 173 -24.15 6.46 -3.44
CA LEU A 173 -24.64 7.41 -4.44
C LEU A 173 -25.23 6.77 -5.71
N PHE A 174 -25.63 5.49 -5.68
CA PHE A 174 -26.65 5.01 -6.61
C PHE A 174 -28.03 5.20 -5.97
N PHE A 175 -28.41 6.46 -5.70
CA PHE A 175 -29.81 6.76 -5.87
C PHE A 175 -30.08 6.57 -7.35
N PHE A 176 -30.67 5.41 -7.69
CA PHE A 176 -31.61 5.35 -8.79
C PHE A 176 -32.44 6.63 -8.67
N ILE A 177 -32.22 7.61 -9.54
CA ILE A 177 -33.26 8.56 -9.88
C ILE A 177 -34.15 7.70 -10.76
N PRO A 178 -35.26 7.13 -10.27
CA PRO A 178 -36.22 6.56 -11.18
C PRO A 178 -36.61 7.75 -12.04
N SER A 179 -36.59 7.59 -13.36
CA SER A 179 -37.06 8.60 -14.28
C SER A 179 -38.56 8.78 -14.05
N TYR A 180 -38.93 9.51 -12.98
CA TYR A 180 -40.30 9.83 -12.67
C TYR A 180 -40.74 10.89 -13.69
N PRO A 181 -41.93 10.73 -14.28
CA PRO A 181 -42.47 11.74 -15.18
C PRO A 181 -42.59 13.09 -14.43
N LEU A 182 -42.27 14.17 -15.16
CA LEU A 182 -42.02 15.56 -14.72
C LEU A 182 -43.13 16.30 -13.95
N ASN A 183 -44.08 15.62 -13.29
CA ASN A 183 -45.30 16.23 -12.75
C ASN A 183 -45.58 15.93 -11.25
N LEU A 184 -44.55 15.73 -10.42
CA LEU A 184 -44.74 15.68 -8.96
C LEU A 184 -44.50 17.06 -8.33
N PRO A 185 -45.33 17.51 -7.37
CA PRO A 185 -45.16 18.78 -6.70
C PRO A 185 -43.87 18.79 -5.87
N TYR A 186 -43.13 19.90 -5.95
CA TYR A 186 -41.81 20.17 -5.32
C TYR A 186 -41.71 19.75 -3.84
N TRP A 187 -42.81 19.81 -3.10
CA TRP A 187 -42.90 19.42 -1.70
C TRP A 187 -42.65 17.92 -1.47
N MET A 188 -43.03 17.05 -2.41
CA MET A 188 -42.72 15.62 -2.30
C MET A 188 -41.24 15.33 -2.53
N PHE A 189 -40.56 16.09 -3.40
CA PHE A 189 -39.13 15.97 -3.64
C PHE A 189 -38.32 16.37 -2.39
N LEU A 190 -38.71 17.47 -1.74
CA LEU A 190 -38.14 17.89 -0.46
C LEU A 190 -38.40 16.85 0.64
N MET A 191 -39.58 16.22 0.67
CA MET A 191 -39.89 15.19 1.67
C MET A 191 -39.01 13.95 1.52
N THR A 192 -38.72 13.50 0.29
CA THR A 192 -37.76 12.41 0.05
C THR A 192 -36.34 12.76 0.49
N ILE A 193 -35.87 13.99 0.24
CA ILE A 193 -34.55 14.43 0.70
C ILE A 193 -34.51 14.47 2.23
N SER A 194 -35.56 14.98 2.88
CA SER A 194 -35.65 15.04 4.34
C SER A 194 -35.72 13.65 4.98
N ILE A 195 -36.45 12.69 4.41
CA ILE A 195 -36.51 11.31 4.90
C ILE A 195 -35.15 10.62 4.72
N SER A 196 -34.48 10.81 3.58
CA SER A 196 -33.12 10.28 3.38
C SER A 196 -32.12 10.88 4.36
N LEU A 197 -32.18 12.18 4.66
CA LEU A 197 -31.33 12.81 5.68
C LEU A 197 -31.63 12.29 7.10
N LEU A 198 -32.90 12.03 7.42
CA LEU A 198 -33.32 11.51 8.72
C LEU A 198 -32.84 10.06 8.92
N ILE A 199 -32.87 9.25 7.87
CA ILE A 199 -32.38 7.86 7.90
C ILE A 199 -30.85 7.85 8.05
N THR A 200 -30.11 8.71 7.34
CA THR A 200 -28.65 8.81 7.52
C THR A 200 -28.25 9.26 8.91
N ASN A 201 -28.99 10.18 9.54
CA ASN A 201 -28.68 10.61 10.91
C ASN A 201 -29.02 9.52 11.94
N ASN A 202 -30.11 8.76 11.76
CA ASN A 202 -30.41 7.64 12.66
C ASN A 202 -29.47 6.45 12.51
N PHE A 203 -28.92 6.20 11.31
CA PHE A 203 -27.90 5.16 11.11
C PHE A 203 -26.54 5.53 11.71
N ILE A 204 -26.21 6.83 11.75
CA ILE A 204 -25.00 7.33 12.43
C ILE A 204 -25.16 7.24 13.95
N ILE A 205 -26.36 7.49 14.49
CA ILE A 205 -26.61 7.37 15.95
C ILE A 205 -26.58 5.90 16.39
N HIS A 206 -27.12 4.97 15.60
CA HIS A 206 -27.08 3.53 15.94
C HIS A 206 -25.69 2.88 15.86
N LEU A 207 -24.70 3.53 15.24
CA LEU A 207 -23.31 3.07 15.22
C LEU A 207 -22.45 3.67 16.36
N VAL A 208 -23.00 4.62 17.14
CA VAL A 208 -22.32 5.23 18.29
C VAL A 208 -22.77 4.59 19.62
N ASP A 209 -23.91 3.89 19.66
CA ASP A 209 -24.46 3.29 20.89
C ASP A 209 -24.12 1.78 21.11
N ASP A 210 -23.31 1.17 20.23
CA ASP A 210 -22.83 -0.23 20.39
C ASP A 210 -21.31 -0.30 20.69
N SER A 211 -20.81 0.67 21.45
CA SER A 211 -19.55 0.53 22.20
C SER A 211 -19.70 1.19 23.57
N GLU A 212 -19.93 0.35 24.60
CA GLU A 212 -19.91 0.59 26.06
C GLU A 212 -20.15 2.00 26.61
#